data_AF-A0A916SK09-F1
#
_entry.id   AF-A0A916SK09-F1
#
_cell.length_a   1.000
_cell.length_b   1.000
_cell.length_c   1.000
_cell.angle_alpha   90.00
_cell.angle_beta   90.00
_cell.angle_gamma   90.00
#
_symmetry.space_group_name_H-M   'P 1'
#
loop_
_entity.id
_entity.type
_entity.pdbx_description
1 polymer ?
#
loop_
_entity_poly.entity_id
_entity_poly.type
_entity_poly.pdbx_seq_one_letter_code
_entity_poly.pdbx_strand_id
1 'polypeptide(L)'
;MQIGRLSKVALVAAIAFFASLVSFGNITDYGTNYQFVHHVLAIDSIYPSSTIKYRAITNPALQTSAYIMIIAAELLTAILCWIGAYAMLVKLGAPATVFNVSKKWAIAGLTLGFLTWQVGFMSVGGEWFGMWMSHEWNGIDSAFRFFITIIAVLIYVSQRDYREEA
;
A
#
# COMPACT_ATOMS: atom_id res chain seq x y z
N MET A 1 22.99 -2.91 -16.72
CA MET A 1 22.29 -3.20 -17.99
C MET A 1 21.01 -2.35 -18.09
N GLN A 2 20.72 -1.72 -19.23
CA GLN A 2 19.56 -0.80 -19.37
C GLN A 2 18.20 -1.48 -19.16
N ILE A 3 18.06 -2.74 -19.60
CA ILE A 3 16.84 -3.54 -19.42
C ILE A 3 16.49 -3.71 -17.93
N GLY A 4 17.47 -3.96 -17.07
CA GLY A 4 17.24 -4.08 -15.62
C GLY A 4 16.71 -2.79 -14.99
N ARG A 5 17.16 -1.63 -15.47
CA ARG A 5 16.65 -0.33 -15.02
C ARG A 5 15.24 -0.08 -15.50
N LEU A 6 14.94 -0.38 -16.77
CA LEU A 6 13.59 -0.26 -17.31
C LEU A 6 12.60 -1.18 -16.60
N SER A 7 13.03 -2.40 -16.26
CA SER A 7 12.26 -3.34 -15.43
C SER A 7 11.88 -2.72 -14.07
N LYS A 8 12.86 -2.13 -13.36
CA LYS A 8 12.58 -1.43 -12.08
C LYS A 8 11.56 -0.30 -12.26
N VAL A 9 11.68 0.50 -13.33
CA VAL A 9 10.72 1.56 -13.65
C VAL A 9 9.32 0.97 -13.87
N ALA A 10 9.21 -0.05 -14.72
CA ALA A 10 7.94 -0.68 -15.07
C ALA A 10 7.22 -1.26 -13.84
N LEU A 11 7.97 -1.95 -12.96
CA LEU A 11 7.39 -2.52 -11.75
C LEU A 11 6.91 -1.45 -10.75
N VAL A 12 7.65 -0.36 -10.59
CA VAL A 12 7.19 0.77 -9.76
C VAL A 12 5.97 1.43 -10.36
N ALA A 13 5.93 1.63 -11.67
CA ALA A 13 4.77 2.18 -12.37
C ALA A 13 3.54 1.27 -12.24
N ALA A 14 3.71 -0.06 -12.26
CA ALA A 14 2.62 -0.99 -12.04
C ALA A 14 2.01 -0.86 -10.62
N ILE A 15 2.85 -0.72 -9.59
CA ILE A 15 2.36 -0.45 -8.22
C ILE A 15 1.69 0.93 -8.13
N ALA A 16 2.25 1.95 -8.78
CA ALA A 16 1.67 3.29 -8.83
C ALA A 16 0.27 3.27 -9.46
N PHE A 17 0.13 2.57 -10.60
CA PHE A 17 -1.14 2.38 -11.29
C PHE A 17 -2.16 1.64 -10.42
N PHE A 18 -1.76 0.54 -9.80
CA PHE A 18 -2.61 -0.21 -8.86
C PHE A 18 -3.11 0.70 -7.72
N ALA A 19 -2.21 1.39 -7.02
CA ALA A 19 -2.59 2.28 -5.91
C ALA A 19 -3.47 3.46 -6.38
N SER A 20 -3.28 3.93 -7.62
CA SER A 20 -4.15 4.95 -8.23
C SER A 20 -5.57 4.42 -8.42
N LEU A 21 -5.74 3.18 -8.90
CA LEU A 21 -7.07 2.58 -9.05
C LEU A 21 -7.74 2.30 -7.70
N VAL A 22 -6.98 1.83 -6.71
CA VAL A 22 -7.52 1.60 -5.35
C VAL A 22 -8.02 2.91 -4.75
N SER A 23 -7.18 3.95 -4.74
CA SER A 23 -7.57 5.26 -4.21
C SER A 23 -8.72 5.90 -5.00
N PHE A 24 -8.73 5.78 -6.33
CA PHE A 24 -9.84 6.25 -7.17
C PHE A 24 -11.15 5.53 -6.84
N GLY A 25 -11.11 4.20 -6.67
CA GLY A 25 -12.27 3.41 -6.27
C GLY A 25 -12.79 3.83 -4.89
N ASN A 26 -11.90 4.01 -3.92
CA ASN A 26 -12.29 4.48 -2.58
C ASN A 26 -12.87 5.90 -2.55
N ILE A 27 -12.50 6.76 -3.50
CA ILE A 27 -13.06 8.12 -3.61
C ILE A 27 -14.41 8.11 -4.32
N THR A 28 -14.53 7.35 -5.41
CA THR A 28 -15.71 7.38 -6.30
C THR A 28 -16.83 6.43 -5.89
N ASP A 29 -16.48 5.28 -5.30
CA ASP A 29 -17.39 4.32 -4.68
C ASP A 29 -17.18 4.31 -3.15
N TYR A 30 -17.26 5.50 -2.57
CA TYR A 30 -16.96 5.75 -1.16
C TYR A 30 -17.84 4.94 -0.22
N GLY A 31 -19.14 4.84 -0.50
CA GLY A 31 -20.10 4.19 0.38
C GLY A 31 -19.82 2.70 0.58
N THR A 32 -19.53 1.98 -0.52
CA THR A 32 -19.27 0.53 -0.50
C THR A 32 -18.04 0.20 0.36
N ASN A 33 -16.95 0.93 0.15
CA ASN A 33 -15.70 0.68 0.86
C ASN A 33 -15.70 1.27 2.29
N TYR A 34 -16.46 2.33 2.54
CA TYR A 34 -16.67 2.84 3.91
C TYR A 34 -17.37 1.80 4.79
N GLN A 35 -18.34 1.04 4.27
CA GLN A 35 -19.00 -0.03 5.04
C GLN A 35 -18.00 -1.08 5.55
N PHE A 36 -16.99 -1.41 4.73
CA PHE A 36 -15.91 -2.30 5.15
C PHE A 36 -15.18 -1.76 6.38
N VAL A 37 -14.74 -0.50 6.34
CA VAL A 37 -14.05 0.13 7.47
C VAL A 37 -14.96 0.27 8.68
N HIS A 38 -16.23 0.63 8.47
CA HIS A 38 -17.24 0.74 9.51
C HIS A 38 -17.36 -0.57 10.31
N HIS A 39 -17.62 -1.69 9.64
CA HIS A 39 -17.86 -2.97 10.30
C HIS A 39 -16.60 -3.54 10.97
N VAL A 40 -15.43 -3.34 10.36
CA VAL A 40 -14.15 -3.71 10.99
C VAL A 40 -13.94 -2.92 12.28
N LEU A 41 -14.12 -1.59 12.25
CA LEU A 41 -13.90 -0.76 13.43
C LEU A 41 -14.98 -0.97 14.51
N ALA A 42 -16.22 -1.25 14.12
CA ALA A 42 -17.32 -1.50 15.04
C ALA A 42 -17.23 -2.88 15.73
N ILE A 43 -16.47 -3.84 15.18
CA ILE A 43 -16.33 -5.21 15.70
C ILE A 43 -17.72 -5.87 15.88
N ASP A 44 -18.66 -5.59 14.96
CA ASP A 44 -20.06 -6.01 15.06
C ASP A 44 -20.36 -7.34 14.36
N SER A 45 -19.42 -7.83 13.55
CA SER A 45 -19.55 -9.02 12.70
C SER A 45 -18.56 -10.15 13.04
N ILE A 46 -17.91 -10.08 14.21
CA ILE A 46 -17.01 -11.16 14.68
C ILE A 46 -17.77 -12.23 15.50
N TYR A 47 -17.08 -13.31 15.89
CA TYR A 47 -17.68 -14.37 16.71
C TYR A 47 -18.38 -13.83 17.98
N PRO A 48 -19.61 -14.28 18.30
CA PRO A 48 -20.36 -13.80 19.46
C PRO A 48 -19.64 -13.98 20.79
N SER A 49 -18.86 -15.05 20.93
CA SER A 49 -18.08 -15.40 22.13
C SER A 49 -16.79 -14.61 22.29
N SER A 50 -16.41 -13.78 21.30
CA SER A 50 -15.15 -13.06 21.33
C SER A 50 -15.16 -11.93 22.37
N THR A 51 -14.08 -11.83 23.13
CA THR A 51 -13.93 -10.87 24.23
C THR A 51 -13.30 -9.55 23.79
N ILE A 52 -12.89 -9.39 22.52
CA ILE A 52 -12.18 -8.19 22.03
C ILE A 52 -13.09 -7.00 21.68
N LYS A 53 -14.42 -7.14 21.85
CA LYS A 53 -15.40 -6.08 21.53
C LYS A 53 -15.18 -4.77 22.27
N TYR A 54 -14.43 -4.77 23.38
CA TYR A 54 -14.04 -3.56 24.11
C TYR A 54 -13.15 -2.60 23.28
N ARG A 55 -12.54 -3.09 22.18
CA ARG A 55 -11.70 -2.30 21.28
C ARG A 55 -12.49 -1.53 20.22
N ALA A 56 -13.80 -1.76 20.14
CA ALA A 56 -14.65 -1.23 19.09
C ALA A 56 -14.64 0.31 19.09
N ILE A 57 -14.61 0.88 17.88
CA ILE A 57 -14.80 2.30 17.64
C ILE A 57 -16.15 2.46 16.96
N THR A 58 -17.14 2.96 17.70
CA THR A 58 -18.51 3.18 17.24
C THR A 58 -18.82 4.64 16.90
N ASN A 59 -17.87 5.56 17.17
CA ASN A 59 -18.04 6.97 16.82
C ASN A 59 -17.89 7.17 15.29
N PRO A 60 -18.94 7.62 14.58
CA PRO A 60 -18.92 7.74 13.12
C PRO A 60 -17.85 8.72 12.59
N ALA A 61 -17.54 9.77 13.34
CA ALA A 61 -16.52 10.75 12.95
C ALA A 61 -15.12 10.13 12.99
N LEU A 62 -14.83 9.26 13.96
CA LEU A 62 -13.56 8.53 14.04
C LEU A 62 -13.44 7.48 12.93
N GLN A 63 -14.52 6.77 12.61
CA GLN A 63 -14.54 5.81 11.51
C GLN A 63 -14.34 6.50 10.15
N THR A 64 -15.02 7.62 9.92
CA THR A 64 -14.85 8.46 8.73
C THR A 64 -13.42 8.98 8.62
N SER A 65 -12.84 9.45 9.73
CA SER A 65 -11.46 9.94 9.77
C SER A 65 -10.46 8.81 9.46
N ALA A 66 -10.67 7.62 10.02
CA ALA A 66 -9.85 6.44 9.72
C ALA A 66 -9.89 6.07 8.24
N TYR A 67 -11.09 6.08 7.65
CA TYR A 67 -11.23 5.78 6.22
C TYR A 67 -10.55 6.83 5.33
N ILE A 68 -10.70 8.13 5.64
CA ILE A 68 -10.00 9.20 4.93
C ILE A 68 -8.47 9.04 5.03
N MET A 69 -7.94 8.64 6.19
CA MET A 69 -6.50 8.39 6.35
C MET A 69 -6.01 7.23 5.50
N ILE A 70 -6.82 6.17 5.32
CA ILE A 70 -6.50 5.06 4.41
C ILE A 70 -6.40 5.58 2.97
N ILE A 71 -7.42 6.30 2.50
CA ILE A 71 -7.43 6.89 1.14
C ILE A 71 -6.22 7.80 0.93
N ALA A 72 -5.92 8.65 1.90
CA ALA A 72 -4.78 9.55 1.83
C ALA A 72 -3.45 8.80 1.73
N ALA A 73 -3.27 7.71 2.48
CA ALA A 73 -2.08 6.88 2.42
C ALA A 73 -1.94 6.18 1.05
N GLU A 74 -3.03 5.61 0.53
CA GLU A 74 -3.06 4.98 -0.80
C GLU A 74 -2.72 5.98 -1.92
N LEU A 75 -3.32 7.17 -1.88
CA LEU A 75 -3.05 8.24 -2.83
C LEU A 75 -1.60 8.73 -2.75
N LEU A 76 -1.08 8.90 -1.53
CA LEU A 76 0.31 9.31 -1.34
C LEU A 76 1.29 8.23 -1.83
N THR A 77 1.00 6.95 -1.61
CA THR A 77 1.76 5.84 -2.21
C THR A 77 1.76 5.93 -3.73
N ALA A 78 0.59 6.12 -4.36
CA ALA A 78 0.48 6.26 -5.81
C ALA A 78 1.34 7.43 -6.34
N ILE A 79 1.22 8.61 -5.73
CA ILE A 79 1.97 9.82 -6.10
C ILE A 79 3.47 9.60 -5.98
N LEU A 80 3.95 9.09 -4.84
CA LEU A 80 5.38 8.85 -4.62
C LEU A 80 5.96 7.82 -5.60
N CYS A 81 5.20 6.75 -5.88
CA CYS A 81 5.60 5.74 -6.87
C CYS A 81 5.62 6.32 -8.29
N TRP A 82 4.65 7.17 -8.68
CA TRP A 82 4.69 7.84 -9.99
C TRP A 82 5.89 8.80 -10.12
N ILE A 83 6.16 9.60 -9.09
CA ILE A 83 7.35 10.48 -9.05
C ILE A 83 8.62 9.62 -9.16
N GLY A 84 8.69 8.49 -8.44
CA GLY A 84 9.80 7.56 -8.49
C GLY A 84 10.00 6.91 -9.86
N ALA A 85 8.92 6.42 -10.47
CA ALA A 85 8.95 5.84 -11.82
C ALA A 85 9.46 6.86 -12.84
N TYR A 86 8.91 8.09 -12.82
CA TYR A 86 9.34 9.17 -13.71
C TYR A 86 10.81 9.56 -13.47
N ALA A 87 11.22 9.75 -12.22
CA ALA A 87 12.59 10.13 -11.86
C ALA A 87 13.62 9.07 -12.29
N MET A 88 13.29 7.79 -12.19
CA MET A 88 14.13 6.70 -12.70
C MET A 88 14.14 6.66 -14.23
N LEU A 89 12.99 6.86 -14.88
CA LEU A 89 12.84 6.84 -16.35
C LEU A 89 13.74 7.88 -17.03
N VAL A 90 13.71 9.13 -16.53
CA VAL A 90 14.55 10.21 -17.09
C VAL A 90 16.05 10.03 -16.80
N LYS A 91 16.43 9.10 -15.91
CA LYS A 91 17.82 8.79 -15.55
C LYS A 91 18.27 7.40 -16.03
N LEU A 92 17.55 6.76 -16.94
CA LEU A 92 17.88 5.42 -17.45
C LEU A 92 19.32 5.31 -17.97
N GLY A 93 19.79 6.30 -18.72
CA GLY A 93 21.14 6.35 -19.30
C GLY A 93 22.23 6.94 -18.40
N ALA A 94 21.88 7.43 -17.21
CA ALA A 94 22.82 8.11 -16.32
C ALA A 94 23.84 7.15 -15.67
N PRO A 95 24.95 7.66 -15.11
CA PRO A 95 25.87 6.85 -14.30
C PRO A 95 25.14 6.08 -13.19
N ALA A 96 25.68 4.92 -12.80
CA ALA A 96 25.05 4.04 -11.82
C ALA A 96 24.76 4.73 -10.47
N THR A 97 25.67 5.58 -10.01
CA THR A 97 25.49 6.41 -8.81
C THR A 97 24.25 7.31 -8.91
N VAL A 98 24.08 8.00 -10.04
CA VAL A 98 22.94 8.89 -10.29
C VAL A 98 21.62 8.13 -10.36
N PHE A 99 21.59 6.99 -11.04
CA PHE A 99 20.38 6.15 -11.10
C PHE A 99 20.02 5.55 -9.74
N ASN A 100 21.01 5.17 -8.93
CA ASN A 100 20.75 4.66 -7.59
C ASN A 100 20.10 5.72 -6.69
N VAL A 101 20.51 7.00 -6.81
CA VAL A 101 19.90 8.11 -6.07
C VAL A 101 18.46 8.42 -6.54
N SER A 102 18.15 8.26 -7.83
CA SER A 102 16.81 8.58 -8.35
C SER A 102 15.70 7.65 -7.82
N LYS A 103 16.07 6.46 -7.29
CA LYS A 103 15.14 5.49 -6.70
C LYS A 103 14.47 5.95 -5.41
N LYS A 104 14.98 7.00 -4.74
CA LYS A 104 14.54 7.42 -3.40
C LYS A 104 13.01 7.58 -3.27
N TRP A 105 12.36 8.15 -4.29
CA TRP A 105 10.92 8.36 -4.30
C TRP A 105 10.14 7.06 -4.47
N ALA A 106 10.63 6.16 -5.33
CA ALA A 106 10.04 4.83 -5.48
C ALA A 106 10.16 4.03 -4.18
N ILE A 107 11.32 4.08 -3.52
CA ILE A 107 11.53 3.43 -2.21
C ILE A 107 10.55 3.99 -1.18
N ALA A 108 10.43 5.32 -1.07
CA ALA A 108 9.50 5.95 -0.14
C ALA A 108 8.03 5.54 -0.41
N GLY A 109 7.59 5.57 -1.67
CA GLY A 109 6.23 5.19 -2.06
C GLY A 109 5.93 3.71 -1.79
N LEU A 110 6.84 2.82 -2.17
CA LEU A 110 6.72 1.37 -1.92
C LEU A 110 6.73 1.06 -0.42
N THR A 111 7.57 1.72 0.38
CA THR A 111 7.58 1.56 1.84
C THR A 111 6.25 2.01 2.45
N LEU A 112 5.74 3.19 2.06
CA LEU A 112 4.44 3.65 2.54
C LEU A 112 3.32 2.69 2.13
N GLY A 113 3.36 2.17 0.90
CA GLY A 113 2.40 1.18 0.44
C GLY A 113 2.44 -0.07 1.31
N PHE A 114 3.63 -0.64 1.50
CA PHE A 114 3.81 -1.79 2.39
C PHE A 114 3.23 -1.54 3.78
N LEU A 115 3.51 -0.40 4.41
CA LEU A 115 2.98 -0.06 5.73
C LEU A 115 1.46 0.10 5.72
N THR A 116 0.88 0.66 4.65
CA THR A 116 -0.57 0.82 4.51
C THR A 116 -1.28 -0.54 4.54
N TRP A 117 -0.86 -1.48 3.69
CA TRP A 117 -1.53 -2.79 3.60
C TRP A 117 -1.09 -3.78 4.70
N GLN A 118 0.18 -3.77 5.10
CA GLN A 118 0.65 -4.67 6.16
C GLN A 118 0.22 -4.15 7.53
N VAL A 119 0.58 -2.92 7.91
CA VAL A 119 0.27 -2.42 9.26
C VAL A 119 -1.21 -2.07 9.37
N GLY A 120 -1.74 -1.31 8.41
CA GLY A 120 -3.14 -0.87 8.43
C GLY A 120 -4.14 -2.02 8.36
N PHE A 121 -4.04 -2.86 7.32
CA PHE A 121 -5.03 -3.92 7.12
C PHE A 121 -4.70 -5.21 7.88
N MET A 122 -3.46 -5.71 7.87
CA MET A 122 -3.17 -6.97 8.56
C MET A 122 -3.02 -6.81 10.07
N SER A 123 -2.14 -5.91 10.51
CA SER A 123 -1.86 -5.80 11.95
C SER A 123 -2.98 -5.08 12.71
N VAL A 124 -3.46 -3.95 12.20
CA VAL A 124 -4.54 -3.19 12.86
C VAL A 124 -5.89 -3.79 12.52
N GLY A 125 -6.28 -3.87 11.24
CA GLY A 125 -7.56 -4.48 10.84
C GLY A 125 -7.69 -5.95 11.29
N GLY A 126 -6.72 -6.78 10.91
CA GLY A 126 -6.68 -8.21 11.24
C GLY A 126 -6.65 -8.49 12.72
N GLU A 127 -5.56 -8.13 13.39
CA GLU A 127 -5.30 -8.59 14.76
C GLU A 127 -5.92 -7.71 15.83
N TRP A 128 -5.87 -6.37 15.67
CA TRP A 128 -6.46 -5.49 16.68
C TRP A 128 -7.98 -5.55 16.66
N PHE A 129 -8.59 -5.44 15.47
CA PHE A 129 -10.05 -5.42 15.28
C PHE A 129 -10.67 -6.80 15.01
N GLY A 130 -9.87 -7.84 14.78
CA GLY A 130 -10.39 -9.20 14.56
C GLY A 130 -11.04 -9.39 13.20
N MET A 131 -10.61 -8.64 12.17
CA MET A 131 -11.15 -8.70 10.80
C MET A 131 -11.16 -10.13 10.22
N TRP A 132 -10.19 -10.98 10.60
CA TRP A 132 -10.15 -12.38 10.16
C TRP A 132 -11.30 -13.25 10.70
N MET A 133 -12.00 -12.81 11.76
CA MET A 133 -13.15 -13.51 12.35
C MET A 133 -14.45 -13.22 11.60
N SER A 134 -14.49 -12.15 10.80
CA SER A 134 -15.69 -11.79 10.03
C SER A 134 -15.74 -12.62 8.74
N HIS A 135 -16.93 -13.09 8.37
CA HIS A 135 -17.12 -13.78 7.09
C HIS A 135 -17.24 -12.78 5.92
N GLU A 136 -17.91 -11.66 6.15
CA GLU A 136 -18.20 -10.66 5.12
C GLU A 136 -17.12 -9.57 5.05
N TRP A 137 -16.63 -9.12 6.21
CA TRP A 137 -15.73 -7.98 6.33
C TRP A 137 -14.31 -8.45 6.61
N ASN A 138 -13.77 -9.30 5.73
CA ASN A 138 -12.41 -9.85 5.85
C ASN A 138 -11.54 -9.52 4.63
N GLY A 139 -10.53 -8.70 4.84
CA GLY A 139 -9.60 -8.23 3.80
C GLY A 139 -8.20 -8.84 3.85
N ILE A 140 -7.96 -9.84 4.71
CA ILE A 140 -6.61 -10.36 5.01
C ILE A 140 -5.91 -10.91 3.77
N ASP A 141 -6.60 -11.75 2.99
CA ASP A 141 -5.99 -12.37 1.81
C ASP A 141 -5.61 -11.35 0.74
N SER A 142 -6.45 -10.34 0.53
CA SER A 142 -6.19 -9.24 -0.39
C SER A 142 -5.01 -8.38 0.09
N ALA A 143 -5.02 -7.98 1.37
CA ALA A 143 -3.95 -7.20 1.97
C ALA A 143 -2.60 -7.96 1.89
N PHE A 144 -2.61 -9.27 2.15
CA PHE A 144 -1.44 -10.14 2.03
C PHE A 144 -0.83 -10.10 0.64
N ARG A 145 -1.64 -10.30 -0.40
CA ARG A 145 -1.19 -10.23 -1.80
C ARG A 145 -0.55 -8.87 -2.09
N PHE A 146 -1.16 -7.78 -1.64
CA PHE A 146 -0.66 -6.43 -1.91
C PHE A 146 0.67 -6.16 -1.22
N PHE A 147 0.77 -6.36 0.10
CA PHE A 147 2.02 -6.04 0.80
C PHE A 147 3.17 -6.97 0.37
N ILE A 148 2.90 -8.24 0.04
CA ILE A 148 3.92 -9.17 -0.47
C ILE A 148 4.42 -8.76 -1.86
N THR A 149 3.53 -8.38 -2.76
CA THR A 149 3.95 -7.87 -4.08
C THR A 149 4.76 -6.59 -3.91
N ILE A 150 4.32 -5.66 -3.05
CA ILE A 150 5.01 -4.39 -2.82
C ILE A 150 6.39 -4.60 -2.21
N ILE A 151 6.54 -5.44 -1.19
CA ILE A 151 7.87 -5.70 -0.57
C ILE A 151 8.81 -6.40 -1.55
N ALA A 152 8.32 -7.30 -2.41
CA ALA A 152 9.13 -7.92 -3.46
C ALA A 152 9.67 -6.88 -4.45
N VAL A 153 8.81 -5.95 -4.91
CA VAL A 153 9.22 -4.84 -5.79
C VAL A 153 10.18 -3.90 -5.06
N LEU A 154 9.94 -3.60 -3.78
CA LEU A 154 10.82 -2.77 -2.98
C LEU A 154 12.22 -3.37 -2.85
N ILE A 155 12.32 -4.66 -2.55
CA ILE A 155 13.60 -5.39 -2.48
C ILE A 155 14.31 -5.31 -3.83
N TYR A 156 13.62 -5.62 -4.93
CA TYR A 156 14.20 -5.59 -6.27
C TYR A 156 14.70 -4.21 -6.69
N VAL A 157 13.90 -3.15 -6.45
CA VAL A 157 14.26 -1.77 -6.80
C VAL A 157 15.44 -1.29 -5.95
N SER A 158 15.47 -1.66 -4.67
CA SER A 158 16.52 -1.29 -3.72
C SER A 158 17.87 -1.91 -4.04
N GLN A 159 17.93 -3.00 -4.81
CA GLN A 159 19.19 -3.55 -5.28
C GLN A 159 19.95 -2.49 -6.08
N ARG A 160 21.23 -2.33 -5.76
CA ARG A 160 22.11 -1.37 -6.43
C ARG A 160 22.29 -1.75 -7.89
N ASP A 161 22.24 -0.73 -8.74
CA ASP A 161 22.72 -0.87 -10.11
C ASP A 161 24.24 -0.77 -10.08
N TYR A 162 24.89 -1.78 -10.65
CA TYR A 162 26.33 -1.79 -10.91
C TYR A 162 26.55 -1.58 -12.41
N ARG A 163 27.58 -0.81 -12.75
CA ARG A 163 28.20 -0.85 -14.07
C ARG A 163 29.67 -1.13 -13.80
N GLU A 164 30.22 -2.19 -14.40
CA GLU A 164 31.67 -2.34 -14.55
C GLU A 164 32.18 -1.05 -15.22
N GLU A 165 33.16 -0.42 -14.59
CA GLU A 165 33.96 0.61 -15.24
C GLU A 165 34.61 -0.08 -16.45
N ALA A 166 34.21 0.34 -17.65
CA ALA A 166 34.93 0.01 -18.87
C ALA A 166 36.12 0.94 -18.98
#